data_AF-A0A2T4MEF5-F1
#
_entry.id   AF-A0A2T4MEF5-F1
#
_cell.length_a   1.000
_cell.length_b   1.000
_cell.length_c   1.000
_cell.angle_alpha   90.00
_cell.angle_beta   90.00
_cell.angle_gamma   90.00
#
_symmetry.space_group_name_H-M   'P 1'
#
loop_
_entity.id
_entity.type
_entity.pdbx_description
1 polymer ?
#
loop_
_entity_poly.entity_id
_entity_poly.type
_entity_poly.pdbx_seq_one_letter_code
_entity_poly.pdbx_strand_id
1 'polypeptide(L)'
;MNEMIWDIKCNDLDRVSLNIGHYTSIYNEHDTKEEDILQVINDYFQKRNSNKNEVIIFDDMNQETVSYASYQSWILNHELVEREHGLASNAILTKKILRNLGNHIEIGSYFNSINALHEDVLSLIKSELPICIKKFDFKAFIKLLEFHYEICEDYDRLIVRLEKILPILVEEMNAISGQKTLLIYFYPEANLSPKEQVRFRKCLENLAVPIIVLTGSMHFLSNELEHNNYLRNGEQMLTSSFINQLCWDAPLNFNETDIKQSLNQFIHLYQEKLELLPTVTNYKLGDIMLFEPIDLYVGITYLNHIGQCFELDIKYDLLNMPLQKYVKSFEKS
;
A
#
# COMPACT_ATOMS: atom_id res chain seq x y z
N MET A 1 2.78 7.26 14.26
CA MET A 1 2.18 8.49 13.70
C MET A 1 0.84 8.65 14.38
N ASN A 2 0.46 9.87 14.75
CA ASN A 2 -0.91 10.12 15.21
C ASN A 2 -1.85 9.91 14.01
N GLU A 3 -3.09 9.52 14.28
CA GLU A 3 -4.18 9.43 13.29
C GLU A 3 -4.28 10.76 12.53
N MET A 4 -4.27 10.71 11.20
CA MET A 4 -4.42 11.87 10.33
C MET A 4 -5.58 11.63 9.38
N ILE A 5 -6.31 12.69 9.02
CA ILE A 5 -7.32 12.64 7.96
C ILE A 5 -6.89 13.62 6.90
N TRP A 6 -6.48 13.12 5.74
CA TRP A 6 -6.06 13.94 4.62
C TRP A 6 -7.24 14.28 3.74
N ASP A 7 -7.62 15.54 3.76
CA ASP A 7 -8.55 16.14 2.81
C ASP A 7 -7.78 16.66 1.60
N ILE A 8 -7.98 15.99 0.47
CA ILE A 8 -7.31 16.28 -0.79
C ILE A 8 -8.26 17.09 -1.66
N LYS A 9 -7.82 18.29 -2.02
CA LYS A 9 -8.54 19.17 -2.94
C LYS A 9 -7.69 19.39 -4.19
N CYS A 10 -8.24 19.02 -5.34
CA CYS A 10 -7.68 19.28 -6.66
C CYS A 10 -8.75 19.95 -7.54
N ASN A 11 -8.35 20.62 -8.63
CA ASN A 11 -9.32 21.14 -9.61
C ASN A 11 -9.92 20.04 -10.49
N ASP A 12 -9.19 18.95 -10.70
CA ASP A 12 -9.54 17.87 -11.63
C ASP A 12 -10.22 16.67 -10.95
N LEU A 13 -10.30 16.68 -9.60
CA LEU A 13 -10.92 15.62 -8.80
C LEU A 13 -11.87 16.23 -7.79
N ASP A 14 -12.97 15.54 -7.52
CA ASP A 14 -13.82 15.85 -6.38
C ASP A 14 -13.01 15.75 -5.08
N ARG A 15 -13.41 16.53 -4.07
CA ARG A 15 -12.74 16.55 -2.77
C ARG A 15 -12.82 15.14 -2.16
N VAL A 16 -11.67 14.54 -1.88
CA VAL A 16 -11.57 13.20 -1.29
C VAL A 16 -10.95 13.30 0.10
N SER A 17 -11.49 12.54 1.04
CA SER A 17 -10.96 12.42 2.40
C SER A 17 -10.38 11.03 2.62
N LEU A 18 -9.15 10.93 3.12
CA LEU A 18 -8.48 9.66 3.39
C LEU A 18 -8.05 9.59 4.85
N ASN A 19 -8.34 8.47 5.49
CA ASN A 19 -7.81 8.11 6.79
C ASN A 19 -6.36 7.63 6.62
N ILE A 20 -5.40 8.32 7.23
CA ILE A 20 -3.97 8.08 7.04
C ILE A 20 -3.32 7.64 8.35
N GLY A 21 -2.65 6.51 8.28
CA GLY A 21 -1.84 5.94 9.35
C GLY A 21 -0.43 5.58 8.89
N HIS A 22 0.28 4.83 9.75
CA HIS A 22 1.57 4.26 9.36
C HIS A 22 1.42 3.19 8.27
N TYR A 23 0.42 2.32 8.42
CA TYR A 23 -0.01 1.39 7.39
C TYR A 23 -1.45 1.73 7.02
N THR A 24 -1.61 2.38 5.88
CA THR A 24 -2.90 2.77 5.34
C THR A 24 -3.31 1.77 4.26
N SER A 25 -4.56 1.33 4.28
CA SER A 25 -5.12 0.53 3.19
C SER A 25 -6.25 1.26 2.50
N ILE A 26 -6.30 1.14 1.18
CA ILE A 26 -7.39 1.60 0.32
C ILE A 26 -7.89 0.36 -0.43
N TYR A 27 -9.11 -0.05 -0.12
CA TYR A 27 -9.73 -1.17 -0.82
C TYR A 27 -10.27 -0.70 -2.17
N ASN A 28 -9.80 -1.31 -3.26
CA ASN A 28 -10.28 -1.01 -4.61
C ASN A 28 -11.41 -1.97 -5.00
N GLU A 29 -12.58 -1.41 -5.29
CA GLU A 29 -13.77 -2.15 -5.75
C GLU A 29 -13.94 -2.11 -7.29
N HIS A 30 -12.82 -2.04 -8.03
CA HIS A 30 -12.69 -2.03 -9.50
C HIS A 30 -12.88 -0.67 -10.20
N ASP A 31 -12.74 0.45 -9.48
CA ASP A 31 -12.64 1.78 -10.10
C ASP A 31 -11.16 2.17 -10.28
N THR A 32 -10.84 2.99 -11.28
CA THR A 32 -9.47 3.49 -11.49
C THR A 32 -9.21 4.78 -10.72
N LYS A 33 -10.23 5.32 -10.04
CA LYS A 33 -10.15 6.61 -9.34
C LYS A 33 -9.17 6.60 -8.18
N GLU A 34 -9.06 5.49 -7.46
CA GLU A 34 -8.14 5.32 -6.35
C GLU A 34 -6.69 5.44 -6.83
N GLU A 35 -6.37 4.91 -8.00
CA GLU A 35 -5.05 5.06 -8.63
C GLU A 35 -4.78 6.53 -8.98
N ASP A 36 -5.76 7.23 -9.56
CA ASP A 36 -5.66 8.64 -9.91
C ASP A 36 -5.43 9.52 -8.67
N ILE A 37 -6.17 9.25 -7.58
CA ILE A 37 -5.99 9.93 -6.28
C ILE A 37 -4.56 9.70 -5.76
N LEU A 38 -4.09 8.46 -5.77
CA LEU A 38 -2.74 8.13 -5.29
C LEU A 38 -1.64 8.73 -6.17
N GLN A 39 -1.88 8.85 -7.48
CA GLN A 39 -0.97 9.53 -8.39
C GLN A 39 -0.91 11.04 -8.08
N VAL A 40 -2.05 11.68 -7.80
CA VAL A 40 -2.10 13.09 -7.37
C VAL A 40 -1.34 13.30 -6.05
N ILE A 41 -1.52 12.40 -5.07
CA ILE A 41 -0.75 12.42 -3.82
C ILE A 41 0.75 12.28 -4.10
N ASN A 42 1.13 11.32 -4.93
CA ASN A 42 2.52 11.11 -5.29
C ASN A 42 3.13 12.36 -5.93
N ASP A 43 2.44 12.94 -6.92
CA ASP A 43 2.89 14.12 -7.65
C ASP A 43 2.99 15.35 -6.75
N TYR A 44 2.08 15.54 -5.80
CA TYR A 44 2.15 16.61 -4.80
C TYR A 44 3.46 16.59 -4.01
N PHE A 45 3.93 15.41 -3.64
CA PHE A 45 5.18 15.20 -2.90
C PHE A 45 6.43 15.10 -3.80
N GLN A 46 6.31 15.29 -5.13
CA GLN A 46 7.47 15.35 -6.02
C GLN A 46 8.03 16.78 -6.10
N LYS A 47 9.34 16.94 -5.83
CA LYS A 47 10.06 18.23 -5.91
C LYS A 47 9.91 18.98 -7.25
N ARG A 48 9.63 18.27 -8.35
CA ARG A 48 9.49 18.87 -9.70
C ARG A 48 8.08 19.38 -9.98
N ASN A 49 7.08 18.89 -9.25
CA ASN A 49 5.66 19.18 -9.46
C ASN A 49 5.08 20.14 -8.41
N SER A 50 5.85 20.50 -7.38
CA SER A 50 5.44 21.38 -6.26
C SER A 50 4.98 22.79 -6.64
N ASN A 51 5.11 23.21 -7.91
CA ASN A 51 4.72 24.54 -8.39
C ASN A 51 3.37 24.56 -9.14
N LYS A 52 2.66 23.43 -9.23
CA LYS A 52 1.27 23.44 -9.72
C LYS A 52 0.36 23.73 -8.52
N ASN A 53 -0.05 25.00 -8.37
CA ASN A 53 -0.95 25.51 -7.31
C ASN A 53 -2.37 24.89 -7.30
N GLU A 54 -2.53 23.67 -7.79
CA GLU A 54 -3.84 23.04 -8.05
C GLU A 54 -4.21 22.02 -6.98
N VAL A 55 -3.24 21.48 -6.24
CA VAL A 55 -3.46 20.45 -5.23
C VAL A 55 -3.16 20.98 -3.83
N ILE A 56 -4.11 20.82 -2.91
CA ILE A 56 -3.95 21.11 -1.49
C ILE A 56 -4.30 19.86 -0.70
N ILE A 57 -3.40 19.43 0.18
CA ILE A 57 -3.66 18.37 1.17
C ILE A 57 -3.75 19.04 2.54
N PHE A 58 -4.92 18.95 3.17
CA PHE A 58 -5.19 19.47 4.51
C PHE A 58 -5.35 18.31 5.48
N ASP A 59 -4.67 18.36 6.62
CA ASP A 59 -4.86 17.42 7.72
C ASP A 59 -5.97 17.96 8.63
N ASP A 60 -7.17 17.35 8.56
CA ASP A 60 -8.32 17.79 9.32
C ASP A 60 -8.17 17.53 10.83
N MET A 61 -7.41 16.50 11.22
CA MET A 61 -7.18 16.20 12.63
C MET A 61 -6.25 17.22 13.29
N ASN A 62 -5.19 17.61 12.58
CA ASN A 62 -4.20 18.58 13.09
C ASN A 62 -4.53 20.03 12.68
N GLN A 63 -5.56 20.24 11.87
CA GLN A 63 -6.00 21.55 11.37
C GLN A 63 -4.89 22.33 10.66
N GLU A 64 -4.06 21.63 9.88
CA GLU A 64 -2.92 22.21 9.17
C GLU A 64 -2.79 21.71 7.73
N THR A 65 -2.16 22.52 6.87
CA THR A 65 -1.84 22.07 5.51
C THR A 65 -0.59 21.19 5.53
N VAL A 66 -0.71 19.98 4.96
CA VAL A 66 0.43 19.07 4.82
C VAL A 66 1.37 19.63 3.77
N SER A 67 2.54 20.11 4.18
CA SER A 67 3.53 20.65 3.25
C SER A 67 3.96 19.63 2.20
N TYR A 68 4.09 20.06 0.94
CA TYR A 68 4.68 19.26 -0.14
C TYR A 68 6.11 18.77 0.19
N ALA A 69 6.78 19.43 1.14
CA ALA A 69 8.12 19.07 1.59
C ALA A 69 8.14 18.10 2.79
N SER A 70 6.97 17.71 3.31
CA SER A 70 6.87 16.77 4.43
C SER A 70 7.32 15.37 4.05
N TYR A 71 7.06 14.98 2.80
CA TYR A 71 7.39 13.66 2.28
C TYR A 71 8.02 13.74 0.88
N GLN A 72 8.79 12.71 0.57
CA GLN A 72 9.13 12.32 -0.79
C GLN A 72 8.39 11.00 -1.08
N SER A 73 7.41 11.03 -1.98
CA SER A 73 6.59 9.86 -2.30
C SER A 73 7.23 8.97 -3.38
N TRP A 74 6.96 7.67 -3.31
CA TRP A 74 7.38 6.66 -4.28
C TRP A 74 6.24 5.67 -4.52
N ILE A 75 5.91 5.40 -5.78
CA ILE A 75 4.97 4.35 -6.17
C ILE A 75 5.74 3.09 -6.54
N LEU A 76 5.33 1.93 -6.01
CA LEU A 76 5.84 0.62 -6.36
C LEU A 76 4.72 -0.38 -6.62
N ASN A 77 5.07 -1.44 -7.37
CA ASN A 77 4.32 -2.68 -7.52
C ASN A 77 5.31 -3.83 -7.75
N HIS A 78 4.85 -5.07 -7.85
CA HIS A 78 5.73 -6.23 -8.06
C HIS A 78 6.62 -6.08 -9.30
N GLU A 79 6.09 -5.55 -10.40
CA GLU A 79 6.86 -5.39 -11.64
C GLU A 79 8.03 -4.41 -11.46
N LEU A 80 7.80 -3.27 -10.82
CA LEU A 80 8.84 -2.27 -10.55
C LEU A 80 9.92 -2.83 -9.63
N VAL A 81 9.55 -3.61 -8.62
CA VAL A 81 10.53 -4.29 -7.76
C VAL A 81 11.34 -5.31 -8.55
N GLU A 82 10.69 -6.11 -9.41
CA GLU A 82 11.37 -7.12 -10.22
C GLU A 82 12.32 -6.50 -11.26
N ARG A 83 11.97 -5.34 -11.84
CA ARG A 83 12.83 -4.61 -12.79
C ARG A 83 14.16 -4.17 -12.18
N GLU A 84 14.26 -4.05 -10.86
CA GLU A 84 15.50 -3.68 -10.17
C GLU A 84 16.61 -4.73 -10.31
N HIS A 85 16.25 -5.99 -10.59
CA HIS A 85 17.21 -7.06 -10.91
C HIS A 85 17.99 -6.80 -12.20
N GLY A 86 17.44 -6.00 -13.11
CA GLY A 86 18.13 -5.64 -14.35
C GLY A 86 19.32 -4.69 -14.13
N LEU A 87 19.51 -4.15 -12.90
CA LEU A 87 20.57 -3.21 -12.55
C LEU A 87 20.70 -2.05 -13.56
N ALA A 88 19.57 -1.56 -14.06
CA ALA A 88 19.54 -0.44 -14.98
C ALA A 88 20.17 0.81 -14.34
N SER A 89 20.76 1.70 -15.13
CA SER A 89 21.50 2.84 -14.57
C SER A 89 20.68 3.79 -13.68
N ASN A 90 19.36 3.82 -13.86
CA ASN A 90 18.42 4.62 -13.06
C ASN A 90 17.79 3.86 -11.88
N ALA A 91 18.01 2.54 -11.81
CA ALA A 91 17.48 1.67 -10.77
C ALA A 91 17.96 2.12 -9.38
N ILE A 92 17.10 1.96 -8.38
CA ILE A 92 17.40 2.32 -7.00
C ILE A 92 18.52 1.45 -6.45
N LEU A 93 18.50 0.16 -6.76
CA LEU A 93 19.49 -0.81 -6.32
C LEU A 93 20.87 -0.50 -6.89
N THR A 94 20.93 -0.05 -8.15
CA THR A 94 22.17 0.44 -8.76
C THR A 94 22.71 1.67 -8.04
N LYS A 95 21.85 2.59 -7.61
CA LYS A 95 22.27 3.76 -6.81
C LYS A 95 22.82 3.32 -5.44
N LYS A 96 22.18 2.34 -4.79
CA LYS A 96 22.68 1.76 -3.53
C LYS A 96 24.07 1.15 -3.71
N ILE A 97 24.25 0.33 -4.74
CA ILE A 97 25.55 -0.27 -5.08
C ILE A 97 26.60 0.82 -5.32
N LEU A 98 26.29 1.83 -6.13
CA LEU A 98 27.19 2.95 -6.40
C LEU A 98 27.58 3.70 -5.12
N ARG A 99 26.61 3.98 -4.24
CA ARG A 99 26.86 4.65 -2.97
C ARG A 99 27.77 3.81 -2.08
N ASN A 100 27.50 2.52 -1.95
CA ASN A 100 28.33 1.61 -1.16
C ASN A 100 29.74 1.53 -1.74
N LEU A 101 29.89 1.35 -3.05
CA LEU A 101 31.20 1.34 -3.72
C LEU A 101 31.95 2.67 -3.52
N GLY A 102 31.26 3.80 -3.61
CA GLY A 102 31.84 5.13 -3.40
C GLY A 102 32.30 5.40 -1.97
N ASN A 103 31.70 4.74 -0.98
CA ASN A 103 32.10 4.83 0.42
C ASN A 103 33.39 4.07 0.74
N HIS A 104 33.87 3.21 -0.17
CA HIS A 104 35.10 2.44 -0.01
C HIS A 104 36.24 3.03 -0.87
N ILE A 105 37.10 3.82 -0.23
CA ILE A 105 38.21 4.56 -0.88
C ILE A 105 39.16 3.60 -1.63
N GLU A 106 39.35 2.39 -1.13
CA GLU A 106 40.24 1.37 -1.72
C GLU A 106 39.81 0.92 -3.12
N ILE A 107 38.51 0.99 -3.45
CA ILE A 107 37.99 0.56 -4.75
C ILE A 107 38.55 1.40 -5.89
N GLY A 108 38.78 2.70 -5.65
CA GLY A 108 39.44 3.57 -6.62
C GLY A 108 40.84 3.08 -6.99
N SER A 109 41.60 2.59 -6.00
CA SER A 109 42.93 2.02 -6.22
C SER A 109 42.85 0.72 -7.02
N TYR A 110 41.87 -0.15 -6.76
CA TYR A 110 41.68 -1.37 -7.56
C TYR A 110 41.35 -1.07 -9.02
N PHE A 111 40.49 -0.09 -9.30
CA PHE A 111 40.19 0.31 -10.68
C PHE A 111 41.41 0.92 -11.39
N ASN A 112 42.26 1.67 -10.68
CA ASN A 112 43.49 2.18 -11.27
C ASN A 112 44.43 1.02 -11.66
N SER A 113 44.59 0.02 -10.79
CA SER A 113 45.38 -1.18 -11.10
C SER A 113 44.83 -1.96 -12.30
N ILE A 114 43.50 -2.12 -12.39
CA ILE A 114 42.85 -2.79 -13.54
C ILE A 114 43.10 -2.01 -14.83
N ASN A 115 42.99 -0.68 -14.80
CA ASN A 115 43.25 0.16 -15.98
C ASN A 115 44.70 0.07 -16.44
N ALA A 116 45.67 0.05 -15.52
CA ALA A 116 47.08 -0.15 -15.85
C ALA A 116 47.32 -1.52 -16.50
N LEU A 117 46.74 -2.59 -15.95
CA LEU A 117 46.83 -3.93 -16.54
C LEU A 117 46.21 -4.02 -17.93
N HIS A 118 45.07 -3.35 -18.15
CA HIS A 118 44.48 -3.27 -19.48
C HIS A 118 45.47 -2.60 -20.46
N GLU A 119 46.09 -1.48 -20.08
CA GLU A 119 47.06 -0.75 -20.90
C GLU A 119 48.28 -1.61 -21.24
N ASP A 120 48.80 -2.34 -20.26
CA ASP A 120 49.91 -3.28 -20.44
C ASP A 120 49.54 -4.37 -21.45
N VAL A 121 48.36 -4.99 -21.34
CA VAL A 121 47.89 -6.03 -22.28
C VAL A 121 47.75 -5.46 -23.70
N LEU A 122 47.19 -4.26 -23.85
CA LEU A 122 47.06 -3.65 -25.16
C LEU A 122 48.42 -3.35 -25.79
N SER A 123 49.41 -2.95 -24.98
CA SER A 123 50.77 -2.65 -25.47
C SER A 123 51.44 -3.84 -26.17
N LEU A 124 51.09 -5.08 -25.79
CA LEU A 124 51.64 -6.31 -26.36
C LEU A 124 51.18 -6.58 -27.80
N ILE A 125 50.03 -6.03 -28.22
CA ILE A 125 49.43 -6.26 -29.54
C ILE A 125 49.33 -4.98 -30.38
N LYS A 126 49.82 -3.86 -29.84
CA LYS A 126 49.60 -2.51 -30.39
C LYS A 126 50.34 -2.21 -31.68
N SER A 127 51.08 -3.18 -32.24
CA SER A 127 52.04 -2.91 -33.30
C SER A 127 51.45 -2.27 -34.56
N GLU A 128 50.15 -2.42 -34.88
CA GLU A 128 49.57 -1.82 -36.11
C GLU A 128 48.08 -1.40 -36.03
N LEU A 129 47.40 -1.51 -34.88
CA LEU A 129 45.95 -1.26 -34.79
C LEU A 129 45.60 0.07 -34.09
N PRO A 130 44.74 0.94 -34.67
CA PRO A 130 44.35 2.22 -34.08
C PRO A 130 43.26 2.04 -33.01
N ILE A 131 43.57 1.31 -31.94
CA ILE A 131 42.64 0.99 -30.85
C ILE A 131 43.11 1.60 -29.51
N CYS A 132 42.14 1.96 -28.65
CA CYS A 132 42.37 2.48 -27.31
C CYS A 132 41.46 1.79 -26.29
N ILE A 133 41.87 1.84 -25.02
CA ILE A 133 41.14 1.22 -23.92
C ILE A 133 40.12 2.20 -23.37
N LYS A 134 38.91 1.71 -23.16
CA LYS A 134 37.91 2.45 -22.39
C LYS A 134 38.19 2.27 -20.90
N LYS A 135 38.26 3.38 -20.16
CA LYS A 135 38.48 3.37 -18.71
C LYS A 135 37.46 2.48 -17.99
N PHE A 136 37.98 1.59 -17.16
CA PHE A 136 37.23 0.80 -16.20
C PHE A 136 36.93 1.65 -14.96
N ASP A 137 35.65 1.91 -14.72
CA ASP A 137 35.13 2.72 -13.61
C ASP A 137 33.93 2.02 -12.95
N PHE A 138 33.30 2.65 -11.96
CA PHE A 138 32.12 2.11 -11.28
C PHE A 138 31.00 1.71 -12.25
N LYS A 139 30.80 2.47 -13.33
CA LYS A 139 29.75 2.20 -14.32
C LYS A 139 30.10 1.00 -15.19
N ALA A 140 31.37 0.84 -15.55
CA ALA A 140 31.86 -0.35 -16.23
C ALA A 140 31.75 -1.60 -15.35
N PHE A 141 32.07 -1.47 -14.06
CA PHE A 141 31.98 -2.56 -13.09
C PHE A 141 30.54 -3.06 -12.92
N ILE A 142 29.57 -2.14 -12.75
CA ILE A 142 28.15 -2.51 -12.57
C ILE A 142 27.61 -3.28 -13.78
N LYS A 143 28.06 -2.96 -15.00
CA LYS A 143 27.64 -3.70 -16.21
C LYS A 143 28.13 -5.15 -16.25
N LEU A 144 29.09 -5.50 -15.40
CA LEU A 144 29.60 -6.87 -15.24
C LEU A 144 28.95 -7.59 -14.06
N LEU A 145 28.11 -6.92 -13.27
CA LEU A 145 27.40 -7.54 -12.16
C LEU A 145 26.12 -8.20 -12.68
N GLU A 146 25.86 -9.39 -12.18
CA GLU A 146 24.60 -10.11 -12.38
C GLU A 146 24.04 -10.50 -11.01
N PHE A 147 22.71 -10.54 -10.89
CA PHE A 147 22.08 -11.10 -9.70
C PHE A 147 22.34 -12.60 -9.65
N HIS A 148 23.02 -13.03 -8.59
CA HIS A 148 23.15 -14.43 -8.26
C HIS A 148 22.50 -14.67 -6.91
N TYR A 149 21.46 -15.49 -6.90
CA TYR A 149 20.81 -15.89 -5.67
C TYR A 149 21.51 -17.12 -5.09
N GLU A 150 21.80 -17.09 -3.79
CA GLU A 150 22.36 -18.25 -3.10
C GLU A 150 21.36 -19.43 -3.11
N ILE A 151 21.92 -20.65 -3.18
CA ILE A 151 21.20 -21.93 -3.34
C ILE A 151 20.23 -22.24 -2.17
N CYS A 152 20.34 -21.53 -1.05
CA CYS A 152 19.62 -21.86 0.19
C CYS A 152 18.13 -21.48 0.21
N GLU A 153 17.67 -20.61 -0.69
CA GLU A 153 16.24 -20.24 -0.77
C GLU A 153 15.70 -20.40 -2.21
N ASP A 154 14.41 -20.70 -2.33
CA ASP A 154 13.73 -20.88 -3.62
C ASP A 154 13.40 -19.51 -4.26
N TYR A 155 14.44 -18.87 -4.79
CA TYR A 155 14.35 -17.55 -5.42
C TYR A 155 13.59 -17.55 -6.76
N ASP A 156 13.17 -18.71 -7.27
CA ASP A 156 12.21 -18.79 -8.39
C ASP A 156 10.83 -18.27 -7.96
N ARG A 157 10.54 -18.27 -6.65
CA ARG A 157 9.30 -17.71 -6.11
C ARG A 157 9.37 -16.21 -5.96
N LEU A 158 8.35 -15.54 -6.52
CA LEU A 158 8.18 -14.09 -6.45
C LEU A 158 8.25 -13.57 -5.00
N ILE A 159 7.55 -14.21 -4.07
CA ILE A 159 7.51 -13.79 -2.66
C ILE A 159 8.91 -13.69 -2.02
N VAL A 160 9.81 -14.63 -2.33
CA VAL A 160 11.16 -14.66 -1.77
C VAL A 160 11.95 -13.47 -2.30
N ARG A 161 11.85 -13.18 -3.61
CA ARG A 161 12.51 -12.02 -4.21
C ARG A 161 11.99 -10.71 -3.63
N LEU A 162 10.68 -10.57 -3.50
CA LEU A 162 10.04 -9.38 -2.90
C LEU A 162 10.50 -9.15 -1.46
N GLU A 163 10.48 -10.17 -0.61
CA GLU A 163 10.88 -10.09 0.80
C GLU A 163 12.35 -9.65 0.98
N LYS A 164 13.24 -10.02 0.05
CA LYS A 164 14.65 -9.64 0.11
C LYS A 164 14.90 -8.24 -0.42
N ILE A 165 14.24 -7.86 -1.51
CA ILE A 165 14.61 -6.66 -2.26
C ILE A 165 13.85 -5.44 -1.80
N LEU A 166 12.55 -5.57 -1.51
CA LEU A 166 11.73 -4.43 -1.14
C LEU A 166 12.31 -3.64 0.05
N PRO A 167 12.76 -4.28 1.16
CA PRO A 167 13.37 -3.54 2.27
C PRO A 167 14.63 -2.78 1.85
N ILE A 168 15.47 -3.36 0.99
CA ILE A 168 16.70 -2.75 0.50
C ILE A 168 16.38 -1.52 -0.37
N LEU A 169 15.35 -1.61 -1.21
CA LEU A 169 14.89 -0.50 -2.04
C LEU A 169 14.36 0.64 -1.17
N VAL A 170 13.51 0.33 -0.19
CA VAL A 170 12.91 1.32 0.71
C VAL A 170 13.97 2.02 1.55
N GLU A 171 14.96 1.29 2.07
CA GLU A 171 16.10 1.87 2.77
C GLU A 171 16.87 2.85 1.89
N GLU A 172 17.12 2.47 0.63
CA GLU A 172 17.80 3.35 -0.32
C GLU A 172 16.96 4.56 -0.69
N MET A 173 15.68 4.37 -0.99
CA MET A 173 14.71 5.46 -1.24
C MET A 173 14.74 6.46 -0.10
N ASN A 174 14.75 6.00 1.14
CA ASN A 174 14.81 6.86 2.31
C ASN A 174 16.15 7.59 2.46
N ALA A 175 17.26 6.95 2.13
CA ALA A 175 18.57 7.57 2.20
C ALA A 175 18.82 8.58 1.06
N ILE A 176 18.22 8.40 -0.12
CA ILE A 176 18.29 9.41 -1.20
C ILE A 176 17.24 10.51 -1.05
N SER A 177 16.17 10.23 -0.31
CA SER A 177 15.14 11.21 0.02
C SER A 177 15.69 12.16 1.08
N GLY A 178 15.83 13.43 0.74
CA GLY A 178 16.18 14.47 1.73
C GLY A 178 15.05 14.81 2.71
N GLN A 179 13.97 14.02 2.70
CA GLN A 179 12.71 14.18 3.43
C GLN A 179 12.23 12.79 3.87
N LYS A 180 11.19 12.72 4.71
CA LYS A 180 10.59 11.42 5.07
C LYS A 180 10.06 10.73 3.83
N THR A 181 10.29 9.44 3.70
CA THR A 181 9.75 8.66 2.58
C THR A 181 8.30 8.28 2.84
N LEU A 182 7.45 8.42 1.83
CA LEU A 182 6.11 7.85 1.80
C LEU A 182 6.08 6.79 0.69
N LEU A 183 5.74 5.55 1.01
CA LEU A 183 5.60 4.50 0.03
C LEU A 183 4.12 4.35 -0.36
N ILE A 184 3.85 4.28 -1.65
CA ILE A 184 2.55 3.89 -2.19
C ILE A 184 2.75 2.55 -2.91
N TYR A 185 2.00 1.52 -2.53
CA TYR A 185 2.13 0.18 -3.10
C TYR A 185 0.83 -0.25 -3.77
N PHE A 186 0.90 -0.56 -5.06
CA PHE A 186 -0.26 -1.00 -5.84
C PHE A 186 -0.33 -2.52 -5.93
N TYR A 187 -1.51 -3.06 -5.64
CA TYR A 187 -1.94 -4.45 -5.82
C TYR A 187 -0.89 -5.48 -5.32
N PRO A 188 -0.53 -5.44 -4.03
CA PRO A 188 0.43 -6.36 -3.44
C PRO A 188 -0.02 -7.85 -3.47
N GLU A 189 -1.27 -8.14 -3.82
CA GLU A 189 -1.81 -9.48 -4.00
C GLU A 189 -1.45 -10.12 -5.35
N ALA A 190 -1.02 -9.32 -6.33
CA ALA A 190 -0.84 -9.79 -7.70
C ALA A 190 0.15 -10.96 -7.80
N ASN A 191 -0.29 -12.08 -8.36
CA ASN A 191 0.49 -13.33 -8.52
C ASN A 191 0.98 -13.96 -7.21
N LEU A 192 0.37 -13.65 -6.07
CA LEU A 192 0.66 -14.28 -4.78
C LEU A 192 -0.52 -15.16 -4.33
N SER A 193 -0.21 -16.37 -3.88
CA SER A 193 -1.21 -17.21 -3.19
C SER A 193 -1.61 -16.58 -1.84
N PRO A 194 -2.77 -16.93 -1.25
CA PRO A 194 -3.19 -16.37 0.04
C PRO A 194 -2.14 -16.48 1.15
N LYS A 195 -1.40 -17.60 1.20
CA LYS A 195 -0.29 -17.78 2.16
C LYS A 195 0.87 -16.82 1.93
N GLU A 196 1.16 -16.51 0.67
CA GLU A 196 2.21 -15.56 0.28
C GLU A 196 1.77 -14.12 0.48
N GLN A 197 0.49 -13.81 0.28
CA GLN A 197 -0.08 -12.49 0.60
C GLN A 197 0.08 -12.17 2.09
N VAL A 198 -0.25 -13.11 2.99
CA VAL A 198 -0.05 -12.92 4.44
C VAL A 198 1.43 -12.71 4.79
N ARG A 199 2.35 -13.39 4.10
CA ARG A 199 3.79 -13.15 4.28
C ARG A 199 4.20 -11.77 3.80
N PHE A 200 3.73 -11.37 2.62
CA PHE A 200 4.07 -10.09 2.04
C PHE A 200 3.47 -8.92 2.83
N ARG A 201 2.26 -9.07 3.36
CA ARG A 201 1.65 -8.12 4.31
C ARG A 201 2.59 -7.82 5.48
N LYS A 202 3.16 -8.85 6.10
CA LYS A 202 4.15 -8.69 7.18
C LYS A 202 5.43 -8.01 6.70
N CYS A 203 5.88 -8.30 5.48
CA CYS A 203 7.02 -7.59 4.89
C CYS A 203 6.74 -6.09 4.78
N LEU A 204 5.55 -5.70 4.31
CA LEU A 204 5.13 -4.30 4.20
C LEU A 204 4.98 -3.61 5.58
N GLU A 205 4.42 -4.30 6.59
CA GLU A 205 4.31 -3.77 7.97
C GLU A 205 5.66 -3.49 8.62
N ASN A 206 6.68 -4.28 8.29
CA ASN A 206 8.00 -4.17 8.89
C ASN A 206 8.86 -3.07 8.23
N LEU A 207 8.36 -2.39 7.20
CA LEU A 207 9.07 -1.28 6.57
C LEU A 207 9.06 -0.06 7.52
N ALA A 208 10.23 0.58 7.69
CA ALA A 208 10.39 1.73 8.59
C ALA A 208 9.85 3.05 8.02
N VAL A 209 8.91 3.00 7.06
CA VAL A 209 8.34 4.16 6.37
C VAL A 209 6.82 4.06 6.36
N PRO A 210 6.09 5.18 6.43
CA PRO A 210 4.64 5.16 6.20
C PRO A 210 4.33 4.61 4.80
N ILE A 211 3.31 3.77 4.71
CA ILE A 211 2.87 3.12 3.49
C ILE A 211 1.36 3.32 3.28
N ILE A 212 0.98 3.60 2.03
CA ILE A 212 -0.40 3.53 1.55
C ILE A 212 -0.49 2.37 0.56
N VAL A 213 -1.38 1.42 0.82
CA VAL A 213 -1.56 0.23 0.00
C VAL A 213 -2.90 0.29 -0.70
N LEU A 214 -2.87 0.22 -2.03
CA LEU A 214 -4.05 0.00 -2.86
C LEU A 214 -4.19 -1.50 -3.10
N THR A 215 -5.31 -2.10 -2.69
CA THR A 215 -5.50 -3.56 -2.68
C THR A 215 -6.92 -3.95 -3.07
N GLY A 216 -7.08 -5.04 -3.82
CA GLY A 216 -8.36 -5.75 -3.97
C GLY A 216 -8.51 -6.94 -3.02
N SER A 217 -7.49 -7.25 -2.21
CA SER A 217 -7.45 -8.38 -1.29
C SER A 217 -7.67 -7.95 0.17
N MET A 218 -8.49 -8.71 0.90
CA MET A 218 -8.71 -8.52 2.33
C MET A 218 -7.44 -8.68 3.16
N HIS A 219 -6.44 -9.43 2.67
CA HIS A 219 -5.20 -9.71 3.39
C HIS A 219 -4.30 -8.48 3.58
N PHE A 220 -4.52 -7.43 2.78
CA PHE A 220 -3.75 -6.18 2.85
C PHE A 220 -4.52 -5.02 3.47
N LEU A 221 -5.69 -5.29 4.05
CA LEU A 221 -6.39 -4.31 4.87
C LEU A 221 -5.58 -3.98 6.13
N SER A 222 -5.74 -2.75 6.62
CA SER A 222 -5.15 -2.35 7.89
C SER A 222 -5.87 -3.03 9.05
N ASN A 223 -5.13 -3.36 10.10
CA ASN A 223 -5.70 -3.98 11.30
C ASN A 223 -6.54 -2.98 12.11
N GLU A 224 -6.33 -1.68 11.90
CA GLU A 224 -7.02 -0.59 12.58
C GLU A 224 -8.02 0.05 11.62
N LEU A 225 -9.25 0.24 12.09
CA LEU A 225 -10.35 0.78 11.28
C LEU A 225 -10.04 2.20 10.81
N GLU A 226 -9.41 2.98 11.68
CA GLU A 226 -8.96 4.36 11.48
C GLU A 226 -7.88 4.49 10.39
N HIS A 227 -7.40 3.39 9.82
CA HIS A 227 -6.41 3.38 8.74
C HIS A 227 -6.90 2.63 7.50
N ASN A 228 -8.17 2.20 7.52
CA ASN A 228 -8.86 1.65 6.38
C ASN A 228 -9.61 2.74 5.63
N ASN A 229 -9.55 2.65 4.31
CA ASN A 229 -10.25 3.54 3.40
C ASN A 229 -11.07 2.68 2.44
N TYR A 230 -12.33 3.06 2.32
CA TYR A 230 -13.23 2.49 1.35
C TYR A 230 -13.97 3.64 0.69
N LEU A 231 -13.62 3.89 -0.57
CA LEU A 231 -14.18 4.96 -1.36
C LEU A 231 -15.33 4.40 -2.19
N ARG A 232 -16.47 5.07 -2.17
CA ARG A 232 -17.60 4.75 -3.05
C ARG A 232 -18.21 6.04 -3.55
N ASN A 233 -18.41 6.12 -4.87
CA ASN A 233 -18.90 7.35 -5.53
C ASN A 233 -18.06 8.61 -5.19
N GLY A 234 -16.75 8.46 -4.96
CA GLY A 234 -15.85 9.56 -4.62
C GLY A 234 -15.88 9.98 -3.14
N GLU A 235 -16.68 9.33 -2.30
CA GLU A 235 -16.79 9.64 -0.87
C GLU A 235 -16.17 8.54 -0.01
N GLN A 236 -15.59 8.93 1.12
CA GLN A 236 -15.08 8.01 2.14
C GLN A 236 -16.24 7.45 2.96
N MET A 237 -16.34 6.12 3.01
CA MET A 237 -17.40 5.45 3.76
C MET A 237 -17.08 5.31 5.25
N LEU A 238 -15.80 5.15 5.61
CA LEU A 238 -15.35 4.93 6.99
C LEU A 238 -14.98 6.25 7.67
N THR A 239 -15.99 7.03 8.07
CA THR A 239 -15.77 8.33 8.73
C THR A 239 -16.11 8.30 10.21
N SER A 240 -15.54 9.22 11.00
CA SER A 240 -15.91 9.40 12.41
C SER A 240 -17.40 9.71 12.58
N SER A 241 -18.01 10.39 11.61
CA SER A 241 -19.45 10.68 11.64
C SER A 241 -20.30 9.41 11.55
N PHE A 242 -19.92 8.47 10.69
CA PHE A 242 -20.58 7.17 10.56
C PHE A 242 -20.39 6.31 11.82
N ILE A 243 -19.18 6.29 12.39
CA ILE A 243 -18.91 5.57 13.65
C ILE A 243 -19.77 6.13 14.79
N ASN A 244 -19.87 7.46 14.89
CA ASN A 244 -20.73 8.11 15.88
C ASN A 244 -22.20 7.73 15.67
N GLN A 245 -22.67 7.71 14.43
CA GLN A 245 -24.02 7.28 14.10
C GLN A 245 -24.27 5.83 14.52
N LEU A 246 -23.35 4.91 14.23
CA LEU A 246 -23.43 3.51 14.66
C LEU A 246 -23.59 3.39 16.19
N CYS A 247 -22.93 4.25 16.96
CA CYS A 247 -23.04 4.25 18.42
C CYS A 247 -24.38 4.81 18.91
N TRP A 248 -24.88 5.89 18.32
CA TRP A 248 -26.12 6.55 18.72
C TRP A 248 -27.38 5.79 18.31
N ASP A 249 -27.38 5.18 17.13
CA ASP A 249 -28.54 4.51 16.55
C ASP A 249 -28.68 3.04 16.98
N ALA A 250 -27.78 2.56 17.85
CA ALA A 250 -27.74 1.17 18.26
C ALA A 250 -29.05 0.74 18.97
N PRO A 251 -29.69 -0.37 18.54
CA PRO A 251 -30.94 -0.85 19.15
C PRO A 251 -30.73 -1.42 20.57
N LEU A 252 -29.48 -1.59 20.97
CA LEU A 252 -29.03 -2.15 22.25
C LEU A 252 -27.83 -1.34 22.73
N ASN A 253 -27.56 -1.40 24.04
CA ASN A 253 -26.42 -0.70 24.64
C ASN A 253 -25.12 -1.45 24.32
N PHE A 254 -24.49 -1.13 23.20
CA PHE A 254 -23.15 -1.59 22.85
C PHE A 254 -22.12 -0.51 23.18
N ASN A 255 -20.91 -0.92 23.57
CA ASN A 255 -19.82 0.04 23.74
C ASN A 255 -19.24 0.43 22.37
N GLU A 256 -18.70 1.64 22.27
CA GLU A 256 -18.05 2.13 21.06
C GLU A 256 -16.92 1.19 20.59
N THR A 257 -16.10 0.70 21.53
CA THR A 257 -15.00 -0.24 21.24
C THR A 257 -15.52 -1.54 20.62
N ASP A 258 -16.64 -2.07 21.12
CA ASP A 258 -17.23 -3.31 20.62
C ASP A 258 -17.79 -3.10 19.20
N ILE A 259 -18.41 -1.94 18.94
CA ILE A 259 -18.91 -1.56 17.61
C ILE A 259 -17.76 -1.44 16.61
N LYS A 260 -16.68 -0.72 16.98
CA LYS A 260 -15.50 -0.56 16.11
C LYS A 260 -14.85 -1.91 15.81
N GLN A 261 -14.72 -2.77 16.81
CA GLN A 261 -14.16 -4.11 16.64
C GLN A 261 -15.04 -4.98 15.72
N SER A 262 -16.36 -4.97 15.93
CA SER A 262 -17.31 -5.70 15.09
C SER A 262 -17.29 -5.20 13.64
N LEU A 263 -17.24 -3.87 13.42
CA LEU A 263 -17.14 -3.28 12.08
C LEU A 263 -15.83 -3.68 11.38
N ASN A 264 -14.71 -3.58 12.09
CA ASN A 264 -13.41 -3.97 11.54
C ASN A 264 -13.39 -5.46 11.17
N GLN A 265 -13.92 -6.34 12.04
CA GLN A 265 -14.05 -7.77 11.75
C GLN A 265 -14.96 -8.02 10.55
N PHE A 266 -16.08 -7.31 10.44
CA PHE A 266 -16.99 -7.42 9.30
C PHE A 266 -16.26 -7.12 7.99
N ILE A 267 -15.55 -5.99 7.93
CA ILE A 267 -14.78 -5.59 6.75
C ILE A 267 -13.74 -6.66 6.40
N HIS A 268 -12.93 -7.09 7.37
CA HIS A 268 -11.89 -8.11 7.12
C HIS A 268 -12.43 -9.46 6.65
N LEU A 269 -13.64 -9.86 7.06
CA LEU A 269 -14.22 -11.16 6.70
C LEU A 269 -15.07 -11.15 5.44
N TYR A 270 -15.68 -10.01 5.13
CA TYR A 270 -16.79 -9.95 4.17
C TYR A 270 -16.63 -8.91 3.07
N GLN A 271 -15.59 -8.06 3.09
CA GLN A 271 -15.39 -7.02 2.07
C GLN A 271 -15.41 -7.61 0.64
N GLU A 272 -14.70 -8.72 0.40
CA GLU A 272 -14.68 -9.38 -0.91
C GLU A 272 -16.04 -9.96 -1.35
N LYS A 273 -16.98 -10.13 -0.42
CA LYS A 273 -18.33 -10.66 -0.71
C LYS A 273 -19.33 -9.56 -1.06
N LEU A 274 -18.95 -8.29 -0.90
CA LEU A 274 -19.81 -7.14 -1.16
C LEU A 274 -20.02 -6.90 -2.66
N GLU A 275 -19.20 -7.48 -3.53
CA GLU A 275 -19.33 -7.33 -4.99
C GLU A 275 -20.59 -7.99 -5.57
N LEU A 276 -21.27 -8.85 -4.79
CA LEU A 276 -22.48 -9.57 -5.21
C LEU A 276 -23.74 -9.01 -4.51
N LEU A 277 -24.86 -9.72 -4.64
CA LEU A 277 -26.04 -9.54 -3.80
C LEU A 277 -25.95 -10.54 -2.64
N PRO A 278 -25.15 -10.28 -1.58
CA PRO A 278 -24.91 -11.27 -0.54
C PRO A 278 -26.17 -11.50 0.29
N THR A 279 -26.36 -12.75 0.74
CA THR A 279 -27.36 -13.06 1.76
C THR A 279 -26.74 -12.96 3.16
N VAL A 280 -27.33 -12.13 4.02
CA VAL A 280 -27.00 -12.02 5.44
C VAL A 280 -27.85 -13.00 6.25
N THR A 281 -27.19 -13.86 7.03
CA THR A 281 -27.82 -14.90 7.85
C THR A 281 -27.27 -14.91 9.27
N ASN A 282 -28.13 -15.22 10.25
CA ASN A 282 -27.76 -15.38 11.66
C ASN A 282 -27.89 -16.83 12.18
N TYR A 283 -28.11 -17.82 11.31
CA TYR A 283 -28.43 -19.19 11.77
C TYR A 283 -27.88 -20.33 10.90
N LYS A 284 -27.50 -20.05 9.66
CA LYS A 284 -26.94 -21.03 8.73
C LYS A 284 -25.67 -20.51 8.06
N LEU A 285 -24.95 -21.42 7.42
CA LEU A 285 -23.87 -21.08 6.50
C LEU A 285 -24.45 -20.34 5.29
N GLY A 286 -23.87 -19.19 4.98
CA GLY A 286 -24.25 -18.33 3.87
C GLY A 286 -23.10 -17.38 3.53
N ASP A 287 -23.37 -16.37 2.71
CA ASP A 287 -22.35 -15.43 2.25
C ASP A 287 -21.83 -14.60 3.43
N ILE A 288 -22.73 -13.95 4.17
CA ILE A 288 -22.41 -13.16 5.35
C ILE A 288 -23.07 -13.80 6.57
N MET A 289 -22.26 -14.23 7.54
CA MET A 289 -22.72 -14.95 8.73
C MET A 289 -22.53 -14.09 9.99
N LEU A 290 -23.63 -13.60 10.55
CA LEU A 290 -23.63 -12.68 11.70
C LEU A 290 -24.48 -13.27 12.81
N PHE A 291 -23.83 -14.04 13.70
CA PHE A 291 -24.53 -14.76 14.78
C PHE A 291 -24.78 -13.86 16.00
N GLU A 292 -23.83 -12.98 16.31
CA GLU A 292 -23.95 -12.11 17.48
C GLU A 292 -24.86 -10.90 17.17
N PRO A 293 -25.65 -10.43 18.16
CA PRO A 293 -26.53 -9.28 17.99
C PRO A 293 -25.82 -8.01 17.49
N ILE A 294 -24.59 -7.77 17.96
CA ILE A 294 -23.79 -6.60 17.57
C ILE A 294 -23.34 -6.71 16.11
N ASP A 295 -22.85 -7.88 15.71
CA ASP A 295 -22.38 -8.13 14.34
C ASP A 295 -23.51 -7.95 13.34
N LEU A 296 -24.71 -8.45 13.67
CA LEU A 296 -25.89 -8.30 12.82
C LEU A 296 -26.29 -6.83 12.66
N TYR A 297 -26.31 -6.07 13.77
CA TYR A 297 -26.60 -4.64 13.73
C TYR A 297 -25.57 -3.84 12.92
N VAL A 298 -24.28 -4.04 13.21
CA VAL A 298 -23.19 -3.31 12.56
C VAL A 298 -23.12 -3.65 11.09
N GLY A 299 -23.19 -4.94 10.74
CA GLY A 299 -23.13 -5.41 9.36
C GLY A 299 -24.28 -4.87 8.50
N ILE A 300 -25.53 -4.95 8.97
CA ILE A 300 -26.69 -4.41 8.24
C ILE A 300 -26.60 -2.89 8.10
N THR A 301 -26.24 -2.18 9.18
CA THR A 301 -26.12 -0.71 9.12
C THR A 301 -25.03 -0.29 8.14
N TYR A 302 -23.88 -0.98 8.16
CA TYR A 302 -22.77 -0.70 7.25
C TYR A 302 -23.15 -0.98 5.79
N LEU A 303 -23.75 -2.13 5.49
CA LEU A 303 -24.23 -2.44 4.13
C LEU A 303 -25.21 -1.38 3.60
N ASN A 304 -26.13 -0.92 4.45
CA ASN A 304 -27.06 0.13 4.07
C ASN A 304 -26.37 1.50 3.90
N HIS A 305 -25.42 1.84 4.77
CA HIS A 305 -24.63 3.08 4.69
C HIS A 305 -23.84 3.18 3.39
N ILE A 306 -23.18 2.09 2.98
CA ILE A 306 -22.45 2.05 1.72
C ILE A 306 -23.37 1.88 0.50
N GLY A 307 -24.69 1.78 0.68
CA GLY A 307 -25.65 1.59 -0.40
C GLY A 307 -25.53 0.24 -1.12
N GLN A 308 -25.01 -0.79 -0.43
CA GLN A 308 -24.89 -2.13 -0.98
C GLN A 308 -26.26 -2.82 -1.00
N CYS A 309 -26.60 -3.48 -2.10
CA CYS A 309 -27.79 -4.33 -2.16
C CYS A 309 -27.49 -5.67 -1.47
N PHE A 310 -28.40 -6.16 -0.63
CA PHE A 310 -28.27 -7.44 0.07
C PHE A 310 -29.64 -8.07 0.37
N GLU A 311 -29.65 -9.37 0.63
CA GLU A 311 -30.83 -10.10 1.08
C GLU A 311 -30.71 -10.48 2.55
N LEU A 312 -31.84 -10.49 3.26
CA LEU A 312 -31.93 -10.90 4.66
C LEU A 312 -32.59 -12.28 4.76
N ASP A 313 -31.85 -13.25 5.28
CA ASP A 313 -32.37 -14.57 5.68
C ASP A 313 -32.15 -14.76 7.17
N ILE A 314 -33.09 -14.21 7.94
CA ILE A 314 -32.93 -14.04 9.39
C ILE A 314 -33.90 -14.92 10.15
N LYS A 315 -33.36 -15.67 11.10
CA LYS A 315 -34.11 -16.45 12.06
C LYS A 315 -34.45 -15.61 13.29
N TYR A 316 -35.62 -14.96 13.23
CA TYR A 316 -36.08 -13.96 14.21
C TYR A 316 -36.25 -14.49 15.63
N ASP A 317 -36.57 -15.78 15.82
CA ASP A 317 -36.72 -16.40 17.14
C ASP A 317 -35.41 -16.45 17.95
N LEU A 318 -34.27 -16.27 17.29
CA LEU A 318 -32.95 -16.19 17.94
C LEU A 318 -32.57 -14.77 18.36
N LEU A 319 -33.35 -13.75 17.98
CA LEU A 319 -33.03 -12.34 18.23
C LEU A 319 -33.84 -11.77 19.38
N ASN A 320 -33.29 -10.78 20.09
CA ASN A 320 -34.05 -10.02 21.07
C ASN A 320 -35.01 -9.02 20.40
N MET A 321 -36.06 -8.60 21.12
CA MET A 321 -37.14 -7.80 20.54
C MET A 321 -36.69 -6.46 19.91
N PRO A 322 -35.75 -5.69 20.52
CA PRO A 322 -35.24 -4.47 19.89
C PRO A 322 -34.55 -4.74 18.55
N LEU A 323 -33.67 -5.74 18.49
CA LEU A 323 -32.96 -6.08 17.26
C LEU A 323 -33.91 -6.65 16.19
N GLN A 324 -34.91 -7.44 16.58
CA GLN A 324 -35.94 -7.89 15.62
C GLN A 324 -36.66 -6.72 14.95
N LYS A 325 -37.02 -5.67 15.71
CA LYS A 325 -37.68 -4.48 15.15
C LYS A 325 -36.76 -3.73 14.21
N TYR A 326 -35.50 -3.59 14.57
CA TYR A 326 -34.46 -3.00 13.72
C TYR A 326 -34.30 -3.79 12.42
N VAL A 327 -34.04 -5.10 12.45
CA VAL A 327 -33.82 -5.88 11.23
C VAL A 327 -35.05 -5.84 10.31
N LYS A 328 -36.26 -5.90 10.87
CA LYS A 328 -37.51 -5.80 10.10
C LYS A 328 -37.71 -4.47 9.37
N SER A 329 -37.06 -3.38 9.79
CA SER A 329 -37.15 -2.12 9.03
C SER A 329 -36.42 -2.19 7.69
N PHE A 330 -35.51 -3.15 7.52
CA PHE A 330 -34.76 -3.36 6.28
C PHE A 330 -35.38 -4.48 5.39
N GLU A 331 -36.35 -5.25 5.90
CA GLU A 331 -37.03 -6.30 5.12
C GLU A 331 -38.03 -5.76 4.07
N LYS A 332 -38.22 -4.43 4.00
CA LYS A 332 -39.01 -3.78 2.95
C LYS A 332 -38.42 -2.42 2.58
N SER A 333 -37.62 -2.42 1.52
CA SER A 333 -37.45 -1.31 0.58
C SER A 333 -37.54 -1.89 -0.82
#